data_AF-A0A9C6TX39-F1
#
_entry.id   AF-A0A9C6TX39-F1
#
_cell.length_a   1.000
_cell.length_b   1.000
_cell.length_c   1.000
_cell.angle_alpha   90.00
_cell.angle_beta   90.00
_cell.angle_gamma   90.00
#
_symmetry.space_group_name_H-M   'P 1'
#
loop_
_entity.id
_entity.type
_entity.pdbx_description
1 polymer ?
#
loop_
_entity_poly.entity_id
_entity_poly.type
_entity_poly.pdbx_seq_one_letter_code
_entity_poly.pdbx_strand_id
1 'polypeptide(L)'
;MAEAVGLTTVYRGIPYAMPPVGSLRFMPPVSGALWQGVRLAEHFAPVCPQRLPDISNETAARERMPRGRLDTLRRLLPHLQHQDEDCLYLNVYAPSQVGSTTRKSPVIVFIHGESYEWNSGNPYDASVLASYGGVVVVTVNYRLGILGEYL
;
A
#
# COMPACT_ATOMS: atom_id res chain seq x y z
N MET A 1 -24.70 -22.01 -2.84
CA MET A 1 -24.90 -20.74 -2.12
C MET A 1 -23.99 -19.72 -2.78
N ALA A 2 -24.47 -18.98 -3.78
CA ALA A 2 -23.68 -17.91 -4.39
C ALA A 2 -23.94 -16.64 -3.59
N GLU A 3 -22.97 -16.23 -2.78
CA GLU A 3 -23.03 -14.97 -2.04
C GLU A 3 -22.58 -13.85 -2.97
N ALA A 4 -23.44 -12.85 -3.19
CA ALA A 4 -23.15 -11.75 -4.09
C ALA A 4 -22.04 -10.87 -3.47
N VAL A 5 -20.86 -10.86 -4.11
CA VAL A 5 -19.79 -9.92 -3.80
C VAL A 5 -20.31 -8.51 -4.10
N GLY A 6 -20.49 -7.68 -3.06
CA GLY A 6 -20.93 -6.30 -3.18
C GLY A 6 -19.91 -5.40 -3.88
N LEU A 7 -20.33 -4.20 -4.31
CA LEU A 7 -19.40 -3.20 -4.83
C LEU A 7 -18.44 -2.73 -3.72
N THR A 8 -17.24 -2.27 -4.10
CA THR A 8 -16.26 -1.68 -3.17
C THR A 8 -15.89 -0.30 -3.66
N THR A 9 -15.91 0.67 -2.74
CA THR A 9 -15.38 2.01 -2.98
C THR A 9 -13.91 2.01 -2.62
N VAL A 10 -13.05 2.42 -3.55
CA VAL A 10 -11.59 2.40 -3.39
C VAL A 10 -11.05 3.81 -3.44
N TYR A 11 -10.21 4.15 -2.46
CA TYR A 11 -9.46 5.39 -2.40
C TYR A 11 -7.97 5.06 -2.36
N ARG A 12 -7.19 5.62 -3.29
CA ARG A 12 -5.75 5.35 -3.42
C ARG A 12 -4.95 6.63 -3.24
N GLY A 13 -3.77 6.51 -2.62
CA GLY A 13 -2.85 7.63 -2.46
C GLY A 13 -3.35 8.74 -1.52
N ILE A 14 -3.97 8.37 -0.40
CA ILE A 14 -4.37 9.32 0.64
C ILE A 14 -3.16 9.64 1.53
N PRO A 15 -2.69 10.90 1.61
CA PRO A 15 -1.57 11.25 2.49
C PRO A 15 -2.00 11.16 3.95
N TYR A 16 -1.20 10.50 4.79
CA TYR A 16 -1.46 10.42 6.23
C TYR A 16 -0.44 11.19 7.09
N ALA A 17 0.67 11.60 6.50
CA ALA A 17 1.73 12.38 7.15
C ALA A 17 2.33 13.40 6.16
N MET A 18 3.11 14.35 6.67
CA MET A 18 3.90 15.24 5.83
C MET A 18 5.01 14.46 5.11
N PRO A 19 5.41 14.88 3.89
CA PRO A 19 6.54 14.28 3.19
C PRO A 19 7.81 14.31 4.06
N PRO A 20 8.47 13.17 4.32
CA PRO A 20 9.62 13.06 5.23
C PRO A 20 10.93 13.48 4.55
N VAL A 21 10.92 14.60 3.83
CA VAL A 21 12.03 15.12 3.04
C VAL A 21 12.78 16.25 3.75
N GLY A 22 14.02 16.51 3.35
CA GLY A 22 14.81 17.62 3.86
C GLY A 22 15.01 17.54 5.38
N SER A 23 14.58 18.57 6.11
CA SER A 23 14.69 18.62 7.58
C SER A 23 13.81 17.61 8.32
N LEU A 24 12.82 17.01 7.65
CA LEU A 24 11.98 15.95 8.21
C LEU A 24 12.54 14.54 7.95
N ARG A 25 13.64 14.44 7.20
CA ARG A 25 14.33 13.17 7.02
C ARG A 25 14.87 12.69 8.37
N PHE A 26 14.65 11.41 8.68
CA PHE A 26 14.98 10.77 9.96
C PHE A 26 14.25 11.31 11.20
N MET A 27 13.31 12.25 11.03
CA MET A 27 12.43 12.69 12.11
C MET A 27 11.19 11.81 12.21
N PRO A 28 10.52 11.75 13.37
CA PRO A 28 9.19 11.15 13.48
C PRO A 28 8.21 11.76 12.46
N PRO A 29 7.23 10.97 11.96
CA PRO A 29 6.25 11.49 11.01
C PRO A 29 5.41 12.61 11.67
N VAL A 30 5.32 13.73 10.98
CA VAL A 30 4.48 14.87 11.39
C VAL A 30 3.11 14.72 10.72
N SER A 31 2.03 15.07 11.44
CA SER A 31 0.68 15.04 10.90
C SER A 31 0.60 15.78 9.56
N GLY A 32 -0.05 15.14 8.58
CA GLY A 32 -0.13 15.66 7.22
C GLY A 32 -0.75 17.05 7.13
N ALA A 33 -0.34 17.83 6.14
CA ALA A 33 -0.95 19.12 5.86
C ALA A 33 -2.43 18.92 5.53
N LEU A 34 -3.30 19.66 6.23
CA LEU A 34 -4.71 19.76 5.86
C LEU A 34 -4.77 20.38 4.46
N TRP A 35 -5.42 19.69 3.51
CA TRP A 35 -5.67 20.26 2.19
C TRP A 35 -7.01 20.99 2.20
N GLN A 36 -7.13 22.03 1.37
CA GLN A 36 -8.39 22.73 1.14
C GLN A 36 -9.15 22.06 -0.01
N GLY A 37 -10.47 21.96 0.12
CA GLY A 37 -11.35 21.39 -0.91
C GLY A 37 -11.27 19.87 -1.03
N VAL A 38 -11.57 19.36 -2.23
CA VAL A 38 -11.63 17.92 -2.52
C VAL A 38 -10.29 17.48 -3.14
N ARG A 39 -9.71 16.41 -2.60
CA ARG A 39 -8.53 15.75 -3.16
C ARG A 39 -8.95 14.49 -3.91
N LEU A 40 -8.48 14.34 -5.14
CA LEU A 40 -8.70 13.14 -5.94
C LEU A 40 -7.82 12.00 -5.41
N ALA A 41 -8.40 10.82 -5.18
CA ALA A 41 -7.73 9.65 -4.60
C ALA A 41 -7.98 8.40 -5.47
N GLU A 42 -7.66 8.50 -6.76
CA GLU A 42 -7.95 7.45 -7.76
C GLU A 42 -6.72 6.61 -8.14
N HIS A 43 -5.53 7.18 -7.93
CA HIS A 43 -4.25 6.60 -8.34
C HIS A 43 -3.37 6.29 -7.13
N PHE A 44 -2.54 5.26 -7.27
CA PHE A 44 -1.53 4.96 -6.27
C PHE A 44 -0.49 6.07 -6.21
N ALA A 45 -0.14 6.48 -4.99
CA ALA A 45 0.98 7.37 -4.74
C ALA A 45 2.33 6.61 -4.88
N PRO A 46 3.46 7.34 -4.99
CA PRO A 46 4.78 6.72 -5.03
C PRO A 46 5.02 5.78 -3.84
N VAL A 47 5.79 4.72 -4.08
CA VAL A 47 6.27 3.85 -3.01
C VAL A 47 7.56 4.43 -2.41
N CYS A 48 7.91 4.02 -1.19
CA CYS A 48 9.14 4.52 -0.56
C CYS A 48 10.39 4.04 -1.31
N PRO A 49 11.51 4.78 -1.25
CA PRO A 49 12.73 4.41 -1.93
C PRO A 49 13.24 3.06 -1.42
N GLN A 50 13.51 2.14 -2.33
CA GLN A 50 13.80 0.75 -2.02
C GLN A 50 14.60 0.06 -3.13
N ARG A 51 15.44 -0.90 -2.74
CA ARG A 51 16.17 -1.74 -3.70
C ARG A 51 15.34 -2.97 -4.06
N LEU A 52 14.91 -3.05 -5.31
CA LEU A 52 14.10 -4.17 -5.78
C LEU A 52 14.96 -5.41 -6.11
N PRO A 53 14.43 -6.63 -5.87
CA PRO A 53 15.07 -7.85 -6.35
C PRO A 53 15.18 -7.87 -7.88
N ASP A 54 16.38 -8.14 -8.40
CA ASP A 54 16.60 -8.31 -9.84
C ASP A 54 16.17 -9.71 -10.28
N ILE A 55 15.18 -9.76 -11.18
CA ILE A 55 14.66 -10.97 -11.80
C ILE A 55 14.79 -10.96 -13.33
N SER A 56 15.60 -10.06 -13.89
CA SER A 56 15.80 -9.94 -15.34
C SER A 56 16.35 -11.23 -15.97
N ASN A 57 17.24 -11.92 -15.25
CA ASN A 57 17.76 -13.24 -15.62
C ASN A 57 17.03 -14.35 -14.85
N GLU A 58 16.10 -15.03 -15.51
CA GLU A 58 15.30 -16.09 -14.90
C GLU A 58 16.14 -17.26 -14.40
N THR A 59 17.19 -17.67 -15.14
CA THR A 59 18.06 -18.78 -14.74
C THR A 59 18.75 -18.48 -13.42
N ALA A 60 19.39 -17.30 -13.33
CA ALA A 60 20.06 -16.86 -12.11
C ALA A 60 19.07 -16.62 -10.94
N ALA A 61 17.87 -16.12 -11.23
CA ALA A 61 16.85 -15.93 -10.22
C ALA A 61 16.34 -17.26 -9.65
N ARG A 62 16.14 -18.29 -10.51
CA ARG A 62 15.71 -19.62 -10.09
C ARG A 62 16.75 -20.40 -9.29
N GLU A 63 18.03 -20.07 -9.39
CA GLU A 63 19.07 -20.59 -8.51
C GLU A 63 18.97 -20.02 -7.09
N ARG A 64 18.51 -18.77 -6.97
CA ARG A 64 18.40 -18.05 -5.68
C ARG A 64 17.04 -18.25 -5.00
N MET A 65 15.98 -18.57 -5.74
CA MET A 65 14.64 -18.70 -5.17
C MET A 65 13.73 -19.73 -5.87
N PRO A 66 12.73 -20.29 -5.16
CA PRO A 66 11.72 -21.16 -5.75
C PRO A 66 10.85 -20.45 -6.80
N ARG A 67 10.27 -21.23 -7.73
CA ARG A 67 9.36 -20.71 -8.78
C ARG A 67 8.20 -19.87 -8.23
N GLY A 68 7.57 -20.31 -7.13
CA GLY A 68 6.46 -19.56 -6.53
C GLY A 68 6.85 -18.18 -6.01
N ARG A 69 8.09 -18.01 -5.52
CA ARG A 69 8.59 -16.69 -5.10
C ARG A 69 8.85 -15.81 -6.33
N LEU A 70 9.42 -16.38 -7.38
CA LEU A 70 9.66 -15.68 -8.64
C LEU A 70 8.35 -15.19 -9.29
N ASP A 71 7.31 -16.02 -9.31
CA ASP A 71 5.99 -15.64 -9.83
C ASP A 71 5.32 -14.56 -8.96
N THR A 72 5.51 -14.63 -7.64
CA THR A 72 5.07 -13.56 -6.74
C THR A 72 5.78 -12.24 -7.05
N LEU A 73 7.11 -12.24 -7.19
CA LEU A 73 7.88 -11.05 -7.52
C LEU A 73 7.46 -10.43 -8.86
N ARG A 74 7.20 -11.25 -9.88
CA ARG A 74 6.70 -10.79 -11.18
C ARG A 74 5.41 -9.98 -11.07
N ARG A 75 4.55 -10.31 -10.10
CA ARG A 75 3.29 -9.59 -9.85
C ARG A 75 3.49 -8.32 -9.04
N LEU A 76 4.42 -8.33 -8.08
CA LEU A 76 4.67 -7.19 -7.18
C LEU A 76 5.45 -6.07 -7.88
N LEU A 77 6.51 -6.39 -8.60
CA LEU A 77 7.50 -5.43 -9.10
C LEU A 77 6.93 -4.27 -9.92
N PRO A 78 5.92 -4.45 -10.80
CA PRO A 78 5.32 -3.32 -11.55
C PRO A 78 4.76 -2.22 -10.65
N HIS A 79 4.27 -2.58 -9.45
CA HIS A 79 3.70 -1.63 -8.49
C HIS A 79 4.75 -0.89 -7.65
N LEU A 80 6.03 -1.28 -7.75
CA LEU A 80 7.13 -0.76 -6.93
C LEU A 80 8.13 0.12 -7.71
N GLN A 81 7.88 0.35 -9.00
CA GLN A 81 8.80 1.08 -9.88
C GLN A 81 8.82 2.59 -9.63
N HIS A 82 7.67 3.18 -9.27
CA HIS A 82 7.57 4.61 -9.03
C HIS A 82 7.88 4.94 -7.56
N GLN A 83 9.14 5.32 -7.31
CA GLN A 83 9.68 5.56 -5.97
C GLN A 83 9.88 7.06 -5.71
N ASP A 84 9.54 7.51 -4.51
CA ASP A 84 9.82 8.87 -4.01
C ASP A 84 9.97 8.85 -2.47
N GLU A 85 10.74 9.79 -1.89
CA GLU A 85 10.78 9.99 -0.43
C GLU A 85 9.41 10.49 0.09
N ASP A 86 8.65 11.21 -0.73
CA ASP A 86 7.23 11.49 -0.46
C ASP A 86 6.38 10.23 -0.73
N CYS A 87 6.38 9.30 0.23
CA CYS A 87 5.71 8.01 0.11
C CYS A 87 4.74 7.68 1.25
N LEU A 88 4.47 8.62 2.17
CA LEU A 88 3.63 8.40 3.35
C LEU A 88 2.13 8.48 3.04
N TYR A 89 1.68 7.50 2.25
CA TYR A 89 0.32 7.37 1.74
C TYR A 89 -0.31 6.05 2.16
N LEU A 90 -1.64 6.04 2.22
CA LEU A 90 -2.45 4.85 2.45
C LEU A 90 -3.52 4.70 1.38
N ASN A 91 -4.01 3.47 1.23
CA ASN A 91 -5.13 3.13 0.36
C ASN A 91 -6.26 2.55 1.21
N VAL A 92 -7.52 2.89 0.90
CA VAL A 92 -8.71 2.48 1.64
C VAL A 92 -9.66 1.74 0.70
N TYR A 93 -10.10 0.57 1.14
CA TYR A 93 -11.07 -0.28 0.45
C TYR A 93 -12.29 -0.42 1.36
N ALA A 94 -13.40 0.20 0.99
CA ALA A 94 -14.61 0.24 1.79
C ALA A 94 -15.75 -0.50 1.08
N PRO A 95 -16.46 -1.43 1.75
CA PRO A 95 -17.59 -2.12 1.16
C PRO A 95 -18.70 -1.12 0.89
N SER A 96 -19.23 -1.12 -0.33
CA SER A 96 -20.36 -0.26 -0.69
C SER A 96 -21.57 -0.67 0.14
N GLN A 97 -22.07 0.27 0.95
CA GLN A 97 -23.26 0.05 1.75
C GLN A 97 -24.49 0.23 0.84
N VAL A 98 -25.28 -0.83 0.66
CA VAL A 98 -26.57 -0.76 -0.02
C VAL A 98 -27.63 -0.37 1.02
N GLY A 99 -27.95 0.93 1.13
CA GLY A 99 -29.00 1.44 2.02
C GLY A 99 -28.62 2.72 2.77
N SER A 100 -29.64 3.43 3.28
CA SER A 100 -29.53 4.75 3.94
C SER A 100 -28.95 4.71 5.38
N THR A 101 -28.56 3.55 5.89
CA THR A 101 -28.07 3.42 7.26
C THR A 101 -26.54 3.43 7.31
N THR A 102 -25.96 4.44 7.94
CA THR A 102 -24.53 4.52 8.24
C THR A 102 -24.15 3.45 9.26
N ARG A 103 -23.78 2.26 8.78
CA ARG A 103 -23.27 1.17 9.62
C ARG A 103 -21.77 1.37 9.83
N LYS A 104 -21.31 1.31 11.08
CA LYS A 104 -19.87 1.26 11.38
C LYS A 104 -19.35 -0.13 11.03
N SER A 105 -18.48 -0.22 10.03
CA SER A 105 -17.76 -1.45 9.70
C SER A 105 -16.46 -1.58 10.51
N PRO A 106 -16.03 -2.80 10.87
CA PRO A 106 -14.71 -3.01 11.43
C PRO A 106 -13.63 -2.63 10.41
N VAL A 107 -12.45 -2.25 10.91
CA VAL A 107 -11.32 -1.79 10.10
C VAL A 107 -10.13 -2.73 10.29
N ILE A 108 -9.56 -3.21 9.18
CA ILE A 108 -8.32 -3.97 9.15
C ILE A 108 -7.24 -3.07 8.56
N VAL A 109 -6.18 -2.80 9.32
CA VAL A 109 -5.01 -2.08 8.82
C VAL A 109 -3.93 -3.10 8.47
N PHE A 110 -3.57 -3.17 7.20
CA PHE A 110 -2.56 -4.07 6.67
C PHE A 110 -1.22 -3.36 6.52
N ILE A 111 -0.22 -3.89 7.21
CA ILE A 111 1.18 -3.46 7.14
C ILE A 111 1.92 -4.51 6.31
N HIS A 112 2.49 -4.09 5.18
CA HIS A 112 3.22 -5.01 4.31
C HIS A 112 4.51 -5.48 4.98
N GLY A 113 4.86 -6.75 4.71
CA GLY A 113 6.08 -7.37 5.21
C GLY A 113 7.24 -7.31 4.21
N GLU A 114 8.06 -8.36 4.26
CA GLU A 114 9.48 -8.40 3.85
C GLU A 114 10.38 -7.78 4.93
N SER A 115 11.68 -7.67 4.68
CA SER A 115 12.69 -7.35 5.69
C SER A 115 12.79 -5.87 6.05
N TYR A 116 11.70 -5.10 5.99
CA TYR A 116 11.67 -3.63 6.13
C TYR A 116 12.52 -2.85 5.10
N GLU A 117 13.09 -3.55 4.12
CA GLU A 117 13.97 -2.99 3.09
C GLU A 117 13.26 -2.63 1.78
N TRP A 118 12.16 -3.32 1.47
CA TRP A 118 11.41 -3.17 0.22
C TRP A 118 9.95 -3.60 0.42
N ASN A 119 9.15 -3.48 -0.65
CA ASN A 119 7.70 -3.67 -0.74
C ASN A 119 6.88 -2.40 -0.45
N SER A 120 5.55 -2.48 -0.55
CA SER A 120 4.59 -1.39 -0.37
C SER A 120 3.19 -1.94 -0.09
N GLY A 121 2.26 -1.13 0.42
CA GLY A 121 0.84 -1.45 0.47
C GLY A 121 0.12 -1.42 -0.89
N ASN A 122 0.72 -0.86 -1.93
CA ASN A 122 0.13 -0.69 -3.27
C ASN A 122 -0.20 -2.02 -4.01
N PRO A 123 0.64 -3.07 -3.98
CA PRO A 123 0.36 -4.33 -4.69
C PRO A 123 -0.80 -5.14 -4.10
N TYR A 124 -1.28 -4.78 -2.91
CA TYR A 124 -2.27 -5.54 -2.16
C TYR A 124 -3.68 -5.01 -2.43
N ASP A 125 -4.37 -5.59 -3.42
CA ASP A 125 -5.78 -5.28 -3.68
C ASP A 125 -6.70 -5.97 -2.67
N ALA A 126 -7.29 -5.17 -1.79
CA ALA A 126 -8.19 -5.66 -0.74
C ALA A 126 -9.67 -5.56 -1.12
N SER A 127 -10.02 -5.30 -2.39
CA SER A 127 -11.41 -5.11 -2.82
C SER A 127 -12.28 -6.35 -2.53
N VAL A 128 -11.75 -7.54 -2.80
CA VAL A 128 -12.47 -8.80 -2.54
C VAL A 128 -12.67 -9.01 -1.04
N LEU A 129 -11.64 -8.75 -0.22
CA LEU A 129 -11.72 -8.90 1.23
C LEU A 129 -12.71 -7.91 1.84
N ALA A 130 -12.67 -6.65 1.39
CA ALA A 130 -13.57 -5.61 1.87
C ALA A 130 -15.03 -5.95 1.54
N SER A 131 -15.29 -6.33 0.30
CA SER A 131 -16.62 -6.70 -0.18
C SER A 131 -17.17 -7.94 0.52
N TYR A 132 -16.40 -9.04 0.50
CA TYR A 132 -16.84 -10.32 1.05
C TYR A 132 -16.97 -10.29 2.57
N GLY A 133 -16.02 -9.64 3.26
CA GLY A 133 -16.00 -9.55 4.72
C GLY A 133 -16.89 -8.46 5.29
N GLY A 134 -17.41 -7.53 4.49
CA GLY A 134 -18.12 -6.35 4.99
C GLY A 134 -17.25 -5.45 5.88
N VAL A 135 -15.93 -5.48 5.66
CA VAL A 135 -14.91 -4.79 6.48
C VAL A 135 -14.22 -3.69 5.67
N VAL A 136 -13.77 -2.63 6.32
CA VAL A 136 -12.88 -1.65 5.69
C VAL A 136 -11.46 -2.18 5.78
N VAL A 137 -10.73 -2.18 4.67
CA VAL A 137 -9.31 -2.55 4.65
C VAL A 137 -8.48 -1.34 4.27
N VAL A 138 -7.39 -1.12 5.02
CA VAL A 138 -6.45 -0.03 4.78
C VAL A 138 -5.07 -0.62 4.54
N THR A 139 -4.45 -0.32 3.40
CA THR A 139 -3.04 -0.68 3.15
C THR A 139 -2.17 0.56 3.30
N VAL A 140 -1.04 0.44 4.00
CA VAL A 140 -0.21 1.60 4.38
C VAL A 140 1.20 1.44 3.82
N ASN A 141 1.77 2.53 3.31
CA ASN A 141 3.20 2.64 3.02
C ASN A 141 3.92 3.28 4.21
N TYR A 142 5.10 2.76 4.57
CA TYR A 142 5.96 3.33 5.61
C TYR A 142 7.40 3.41 5.10
N ARG A 143 8.23 4.29 5.68
CA ARG A 143 9.65 4.44 5.30
C ARG A 143 10.40 3.12 5.45
N LEU A 144 11.30 2.84 4.52
CA LEU A 144 12.04 1.58 4.43
C LEU A 144 13.55 1.80 4.52
N GLY A 145 14.27 0.74 4.89
CA GLY A 145 15.72 0.70 4.99
C GLY A 145 16.29 1.89 5.77
N ILE A 146 17.35 2.49 5.25
CA ILE A 146 18.07 3.60 5.91
C ILE A 146 17.17 4.79 6.24
N LEU A 147 16.13 5.06 5.44
CA LEU A 147 15.23 6.19 5.67
C LEU A 147 14.20 5.91 6.78
N GLY A 148 13.93 4.64 7.08
CA GLY A 148 12.96 4.21 8.09
C GLY A 148 13.57 3.79 9.42
N GLU A 149 14.77 3.22 9.40
CA GLU A 149 15.34 2.48 10.54
C GLU A 149 16.65 3.04 11.10
N TYR A 150 17.08 4.24 10.69
CA TYR A 150 18.28 4.85 11.28
C TYR A 150 17.99 5.25 12.75
N LEU A 151 18.51 4.47 13.69
CA LEU A 151 18.65 4.77 15.11
C LEU A 151 20.13 4.69 15.49
#